data_AF-A0AAD4K8Y9-F1
#
_entry.id   AF-A0AAD4K8Y9-F1
#
_cell.length_a   1.000
_cell.length_b   1.000
_cell.length_c   1.000
_cell.angle_alpha   90.00
_cell.angle_beta   90.00
_cell.angle_gamma   90.00
#
_symmetry.space_group_name_H-M   'P 1'
#
loop_
_entity.id
_entity.type
_entity.pdbx_description
1 polymer ?
#
loop_
_entity_poly.entity_id
_entity_poly.type
_entity_poly.pdbx_seq_one_letter_code
_entity_poly.pdbx_strand_id
1 'polypeptide(L)' 'AFGKPNGQPGCQTEEEIAVRFYPHFYIKNQFWACTELGVPATIGYCPIATGFLNDARACVPWAEWYWSPTALPPSEPLP' A
#
# COMPACT_ATOMS: atom_id res chain seq x y z
N ALA A 1 14.01 -5.39 16.64
CA ALA A 1 13.77 -6.56 15.80
C ALA A 1 13.25 -6.05 14.47
N PHE A 2 14.02 -6.17 13.38
CA PHE A 2 13.52 -5.79 12.06
C PHE A 2 12.48 -6.83 11.65
N GLY A 3 11.20 -6.50 11.88
CA GLY A 3 10.09 -7.30 11.39
C GLY A 3 10.17 -7.43 9.88
N LYS A 4 9.62 -8.51 9.33
CA LYS A 4 9.50 -8.71 7.88
C LYS A 4 8.83 -7.46 7.25
N PRO A 5 9.38 -6.86 6.18
CA PRO A 5 8.84 -5.63 5.61
C PRO A 5 7.42 -5.86 5.13
N ASN A 6 6.50 -4.97 5.50
CA ASN A 6 5.07 -5.05 5.17
C ASN A 6 4.68 -4.14 3.98
N GLY A 7 5.65 -3.42 3.43
CA GLY A 7 5.49 -2.51 2.31
C GLY A 7 4.99 -1.12 2.68
N GLN A 8 5.00 -0.74 3.97
CA GLN A 8 4.59 0.59 4.41
C GLN A 8 5.53 1.67 3.85
N PRO A 9 5.04 2.61 3.02
CA PRO A 9 5.83 3.75 2.59
C PRO A 9 6.08 4.76 3.71
N GLY A 10 7.20 5.47 3.63
CA GLY A 10 7.48 6.66 4.44
C GLY A 10 6.75 7.93 3.97
N CYS A 11 6.23 7.93 2.73
CA CYS A 11 5.58 9.07 2.09
C CYS A 11 6.47 10.33 2.06
N GLN A 12 7.76 10.15 1.74
CA GLN A 12 8.75 11.22 1.77
C GLN A 12 8.95 11.91 0.41
N THR A 13 8.28 11.43 -0.64
CA THR A 13 8.37 11.98 -2.00
C THR A 13 7.00 12.43 -2.51
N GLU A 14 6.98 13.46 -3.37
CA GLU A 14 5.76 13.90 -4.05
C GLU A 14 5.15 12.79 -4.93
N GLU A 15 5.97 11.89 -5.47
CA GLU A 15 5.51 10.70 -6.19
C GLU A 15 4.64 9.80 -5.29
N GLU A 16 5.05 9.60 -4.03
CA GLU A 16 4.27 8.80 -3.08
C GLU A 16 2.92 9.41 -2.73
N ILE A 17 2.86 10.74 -2.64
CA ILE A 17 1.61 11.47 -2.46
C ILE A 17 0.73 11.37 -3.70
N ALA A 18 1.31 11.45 -4.90
CA ALA A 18 0.59 11.35 -6.16
C ALA A 18 0.02 9.94 -6.41
N VAL A 19 0.81 8.89 -6.14
CA VAL A 19 0.38 7.48 -6.24
C VAL A 19 -0.65 7.14 -5.16
N ARG A 20 -0.50 7.72 -3.96
CA ARG A 20 -1.41 7.66 -2.81
C ARG A 20 -1.58 6.28 -2.17
N PHE A 21 -1.76 5.20 -2.93
CA PHE A 21 -2.08 3.87 -2.41
C PHE A 21 -1.06 2.81 -2.82
N TYR A 22 -0.61 2.03 -1.84
CA TYR A 22 0.41 0.98 -2.00
C TYR A 22 -0.08 -0.36 -1.44
N PRO A 23 0.30 -1.49 -2.05
CA PRO A 23 -0.18 -2.79 -1.60
C PRO A 23 0.48 -3.19 -0.27
N HIS A 24 -0.30 -3.77 0.64
CA HIS A 24 0.27 -4.50 1.77
C HIS A 24 0.86 -5.82 1.25
N PHE A 25 2.10 -6.15 1.64
CA PHE A 25 2.80 -7.31 1.05
C PHE A 25 2.17 -8.67 1.34
N TYR A 26 1.42 -8.78 2.44
CA TYR A 26 0.89 -10.07 2.92
C TYR A 26 -0.63 -10.13 3.06
N ILE A 27 -1.32 -8.99 3.06
CA ILE A 27 -2.73 -8.93 3.43
C ILE A 27 -3.48 -8.32 2.26
N LYS A 28 -4.21 -9.17 1.53
CA LYS A 28 -4.77 -8.84 0.22
C LYS A 28 -5.89 -7.80 0.26
N ASN A 29 -6.55 -7.63 1.41
CA ASN A 29 -7.62 -6.65 1.60
C ASN A 29 -7.16 -5.40 2.36
N GLN A 30 -5.84 -5.21 2.51
CA GLN A 30 -5.26 -4.02 3.12
C GLN A 30 -4.31 -3.32 2.16
N PHE A 31 -4.16 -2.03 2.36
CA PHE A 31 -3.26 -1.18 1.60
C PHE A 31 -2.71 -0.07 2.49
N TRP A 32 -1.62 0.55 2.04
CA TRP A 32 -1.04 1.72 2.68
C TRP A 32 -1.48 2.97 1.96
N ALA A 33 -1.85 4.01 2.71
CA ALA A 33 -2.29 5.29 2.20
C ALA A 33 -1.32 6.41 2.61
N CYS A 34 -0.69 7.02 1.62
CA CYS A 34 0.07 8.26 1.77
C CYS A 34 -0.88 9.44 1.58
N THR A 35 -1.05 10.25 2.64
CA THR A 35 -1.95 11.41 2.63
C THR A 35 -1.22 12.73 2.82
N GLU A 36 -0.06 12.71 3.46
CA GLU A 36 0.70 13.89 3.83
C GLU A 36 2.20 13.62 3.66
N LEU A 37 2.94 14.59 3.13
CA LEU A 37 4.36 14.47 2.87
C LEU A 37 5.15 14.43 4.19
N GLY A 38 6.04 13.44 4.32
CA GLY A 38 6.85 13.22 5.51
C GLY A 38 6.12 12.52 6.66
N VAL A 39 4.85 12.14 6.47
CA VAL A 39 4.08 11.34 7.44
C VAL A 39 3.99 9.90 6.93
N PRO A 40 4.45 8.88 7.69
CA PRO A 40 4.36 7.50 7.28
C PRO A 40 2.95 7.08 6.88
N ALA A 41 2.85 6.22 5.88
CA ALA A 41 1.56 5.80 5.35
C ALA A 41 0.71 5.12 6.42
N THR A 42 -0.60 5.34 6.37
CA THR A 42 -1.56 4.72 7.28
C THR A 42 -2.19 3.49 6.64
N ILE A 43 -2.63 2.54 7.47
CA ILE A 43 -3.29 1.33 6.96
C ILE A 43 -4.74 1.62 6.57
N GLY A 44 -5.11 1.22 5.35
CA GLY A 44 -6.48 1.23 4.83
C GLY A 44 -7.01 -0.19 4.63
N TYR A 45 -8.33 -0.34 4.69
CA TYR A 45 -9.02 -1.63 4.55
C TYR A 45 -9.98 -1.58 3.38
N CYS A 46 -9.93 -2.61 2.54
CA CYS A 46 -10.90 -2.79 1.47
C CYS A 46 -12.26 -3.25 2.04
N PRO A 47 -13.38 -2.85 1.41
CA PRO A 47 -14.70 -3.37 1.73
C PRO A 47 -14.80 -4.90 1.68
N ILE A 48 -15.82 -5.45 2.32
CA ILE A 48 -16.12 -6.89 2.27
C ILE A 48 -16.24 -7.34 0.79
N ALA A 49 -15.76 -8.56 0.51
CA ALA A 49 -15.73 -9.16 -0.82
C ALA A 49 -14.86 -8.45 -1.88
N THR A 50 -13.94 -7.57 -1.45
CA THR A 50 -12.96 -6.93 -2.32
C THR A 50 -11.53 -7.10 -1.82
N GLY A 51 -10.56 -7.01 -2.73
CA GLY A 51 -9.12 -7.03 -2.46
C GLY A 51 -8.43 -5.85 -3.11
N PHE A 52 -7.34 -5.37 -2.51
CA PHE A 52 -6.53 -4.32 -3.09
C PHE A 52 -5.72 -4.86 -4.27
N LEU A 53 -5.86 -4.22 -5.43
CA LEU A 53 -5.10 -4.53 -6.64
C LEU A 53 -4.14 -3.37 -6.92
N ASN A 54 -2.83 -3.67 -6.93
CA ASN A 54 -1.78 -2.67 -7.11
C ASN A 54 -1.91 -1.92 -8.44
N ASP A 55 -2.21 -2.63 -9.53
CA ASP A 55 -2.27 -2.03 -10.88
C ASP A 55 -3.45 -1.07 -11.01
N ALA A 56 -4.56 -1.35 -10.33
CA ALA A 56 -5.73 -0.46 -10.26
C ALA A 56 -5.59 0.62 -9.17
N ARG A 57 -4.61 0.49 -8.27
CA ARG A 57 -4.44 1.32 -7.06
C ARG A 57 -5.73 1.45 -6.24
N ALA A 58 -6.53 0.38 -6.21
CA ALA A 58 -7.88 0.40 -5.66
C ALA A 58 -8.31 -0.97 -5.15
N CYS A 59 -9.39 -0.97 -4.38
CA CYS A 59 -10.10 -2.19 -3.99
C CYS A 59 -11.00 -2.65 -5.14
N VAL A 60 -10.78 -3.87 -5.62
CA VAL A 60 -11.55 -4.49 -6.70
C VAL A 60 -12.28 -5.73 -6.19
N PRO A 61 -13.40 -6.15 -6.80
CA PRO A 61 -14.04 -7.42 -6.49
C PRO A 61 -13.06 -8.59 -6.59
N TRP A 62 -13.20 -9.61 -5.73
CA TRP A 62 -12.29 -10.78 -5.77
C TRP A 62 -12.25 -11.51 -7.11
N ALA A 63 -13.33 -11.43 -7.90
CA ALA A 63 -13.39 -12.01 -9.24
C ALA A 63 -12.46 -11.33 -10.25
N GLU A 64 -12.10 -10.06 -10.01
CA GLU A 64 -11.20 -9.25 -10.85
C GLU A 64 -9.78 -9.19 -10.27
N TRP A 65 -9.62 -9.59 -9.00
CA TRP A 65 -8.34 -9.55 -8.31
C TRP A 65 -7.37 -10.60 -8.86
N TYR A 66 -6.13 -10.18 -9.10
CA TYR A 66 -5.01 -11.07 -9.40
C TYR A 66 -3.78 -10.69 -8.58
N TRP A 67 -2.86 -11.64 -8.44
CA TRP A 67 -1.61 -11.39 -7.73
C TRP A 67 -0.70 -10.50 -8.58
N SER A 68 -0.19 -9.43 -7.96
CA SER A 68 0.85 -8.55 -8.51
C SER A 68 2.15 -8.71 -7.71
N PRO A 69 3.33 -8.63 -8.34
CA PRO A 69 4.60 -8.59 -7.61
C PRO A 69 4.65 -7.46 -6.58
N THR A 70 5.20 -7.74 -5.41
CA THR A 70 5.48 -6.69 -4.41
C THR A 70 6.74 -5.94 -4.80
N ALA A 71 6.67 -4.61 -4.82
CA ALA A 71 7.80 -3.72 -4.99
C ALA A 71 7.98 -2.87 -3.72
N LEU A 72 9.23 -2.58 -3.36
CA LEU A 72 9.51 -1.64 -2.28
C LEU A 72 9.00 -0.23 -2.68
N PRO A 73 8.39 0.51 -1.75
CA PRO A 73 8.04 1.90 -2.00
C PRO A 73 9.31 2.76 -2.16
N PRO A 74 9.19 3.97 -2.75
CA PRO A 74 10.32 4.89 -2.90
C PRO A 74 11.01 5.25 -1.58
N SER A 75 10.26 5.32 -0.47
CA SER A 75 10.81 5.58 0.86
C SER A 75 10.24 4.63 1.92
N GLU A 76 11.03 4.35 2.94
CA GLU A 76 10.58 3.64 4.15
C GLU A 76 10.28 4.63 5.28
N PRO A 77 9.50 4.26 6.31
CA PRO A 77 9.27 5.11 7.48
C PRO A 77 10.58 5.42 8.20
N LEU A 78 10.73 6.67 8.64
CA LEU A 78 11.90 7.08 9.43
C LEU A 78 11.91 6.39 10.81
N PRO A 79 13.09 6.04 11.37
CA PRO A 79 13.22 5.40 12.68
C PRO A 79 12.71 6.22 13.86
#